data_AF-A0A2H6FUJ5-F1
#
_entry.id   AF-A0A2H6FUJ5-F1
#
_cell.length_a   1.000
_cell.length_b   1.000
_cell.length_c   1.000
_cell.angle_alpha   90.00
_cell.angle_beta   90.00
_cell.angle_gamma   90.00
#
_symmetry.space_group_name_H-M   'P 1'
#
loop_
_entity.id
_entity.type
_entity.pdbx_description
1 polymer ?
#
loop_
_entity_poly.entity_id
_entity_poly.type
_entity_poly.pdbx_seq_one_letter_code
_entity_poly.pdbx_strand_id
1 'polypeptide(L)' 'MRIELEGTLLKMTPESDREKTELNQLWTIIIGCVSEGKKLVPVGEYIPGVKETAVFNIE' A
#
# COMPACT_ATOMS: atom_id res chain seq x y z
N MET A 1 7.98 -8.26 3.51
CA MET A 1 8.02 -6.95 2.84
C MET A 1 8.39 -5.93 3.89
N ARG A 2 9.47 -5.20 3.67
CA ARG A 2 9.94 -4.19 4.61
C ARG A 2 9.34 -2.84 4.26
N ILE A 3 8.80 -2.16 5.28
CA ILE A 3 8.22 -0.82 5.16
C ILE A 3 9.04 0.14 6.01
N GLU A 4 9.50 1.24 5.41
CA GLU A 4 10.34 2.24 6.06
C GLU A 4 9.79 3.64 5.76
N LEU A 5 9.82 4.53 6.76
CA LEU A 5 9.44 5.94 6.62
C LEU A 5 10.69 6.81 6.73
N GLU A 6 10.94 7.64 5.72
CA GLU A 6 12.03 8.61 5.69
C GLU A 6 11.48 9.99 5.35
N GLY A 7 11.18 10.78 6.39
CA GLY A 7 10.46 12.04 6.24
C GLY A 7 9.06 11.81 5.68
N THR A 8 8.79 12.34 4.48
CA THR A 8 7.51 12.15 3.76
C THR A 8 7.56 10.99 2.77
N LEU A 9 8.67 10.25 2.70
CA LEU A 9 8.84 9.12 1.79
C LEU A 9 8.46 7.81 2.49
N LEU A 10 7.55 7.07 1.88
CA LEU A 10 7.23 5.68 2.22
C LEU A 10 8.01 4.76 1.29
N LYS A 11 8.91 3.95 1.84
CA LYS A 11 9.68 2.95 1.09
C LYS A 11 9.14 1.56 1.39
N MET A 12 8.82 0.81 0.34
CA MET A 12 8.38 -0.58 0.42
C MET A 12 9.39 -1.44 -0.35
N THR A 13 10.08 -2.33 0.35
CA THR A 13 11.08 -3.23 -0.25
C THR A 13 10.58 -4.68 -0.16
N PRO A 14 10.36 -5.38 -1.28
CA PRO A 14 9.92 -6.76 -1.25
C PRO A 14 11.09 -7.66 -0.83
N GLU A 15 10.79 -8.68 -0.02
CA GLU A 15 11.78 -9.60 0.57
C GLU A 15 11.60 -11.03 0.03
N SER A 16 10.60 -11.26 -0.82
CA SER A 16 10.38 -12.53 -1.54
C SER A 16 9.86 -12.30 -2.96
N ASP A 17 9.89 -13.32 -3.81
CA ASP A 17 9.37 -13.23 -5.18
C ASP A 17 7.86 -13.00 -5.22
N ARG A 18 7.11 -13.57 -4.27
CA ARG A 18 5.67 -13.31 -4.13
C ARG A 18 5.42 -11.82 -3.88
N GLU A 19 6.17 -11.23 -2.95
CA GLU A 19 6.04 -9.82 -2.61
C GLU A 19 6.47 -8.89 -3.74
N LYS A 20 7.42 -9.29 -4.60
CA LYS A 20 7.76 -8.51 -5.81
C LYS A 20 6.57 -8.40 -6.74
N THR A 21 5.86 -9.51 -6.97
CA THR A 21 4.65 -9.53 -7.79
C THR A 21 3.54 -8.66 -7.17
N GLU A 22 3.30 -8.81 -5.87
CA GLU A 22 2.31 -8.02 -5.13
C GLU A 22 2.64 -6.51 -5.17
N LEU A 23 3.91 -6.14 -4.95
CA LEU A 23 4.35 -4.74 -5.00
C LEU A 23 4.21 -4.14 -6.40
N ASN A 24 4.49 -4.90 -7.46
CA ASN A 24 4.30 -4.44 -8.83
C ASN A 24 2.82 -4.18 -9.16
N GLN A 25 1.92 -5.03 -8.66
CA GLN A 25 0.47 -4.82 -8.79
C GLN A 25 0.03 -3.56 -8.04
N LEU A 26 0.48 -3.39 -6.79
CA LEU A 26 0.19 -2.19 -6.00
C LEU A 26 0.70 -0.92 -6.68
N TRP A 27 1.92 -0.94 -7.20
CA TRP A 27 2.52 0.19 -7.93
C TRP A 27 1.67 0.59 -9.14
N THR A 28 1.22 -0.39 -9.93
CA THR A 28 0.34 -0.18 -11.09
C THR A 28 -0.98 0.48 -10.67
N ILE A 29 -1.59 0.02 -9.56
CA ILE A 29 -2.83 0.60 -9.02
C ILE A 29 -2.60 2.07 -8.61
N ILE A 30 -1.50 2.37 -7.93
CA ILE A 30 -1.19 3.74 -7.46
C ILE A 30 -0.98 4.68 -8.66
N ILE A 31 -0.26 4.26 -9.70
CA ILE A 31 -0.14 5.07 -10.94
C ILE A 31 -1.52 5.31 -11.56
N GLY A 32 -2.34 4.27 -11.65
CA GLY A 32 -3.72 4.37 -12.15
C GLY A 32 -4.53 5.40 -11.37
N CYS A 33 -4.39 5.42 -10.04
CA CYS A 33 -5.04 6.41 -9.18
C CYS A 33 -4.63 7.83 -9.56
N VAL A 34 -3.33 8.09 -9.74
CA VAL A 34 -2.83 9.40 -10.16
C VAL A 34 -3.38 9.80 -11.53
N SER A 35 -3.43 8.88 -12.50
CA SER A 35 -3.90 9.19 -13.85
C SER A 35 -5.40 9.42 -13.93
N GLU A 36 -6.19 8.72 -13.12
CA GLU A 36 -7.65 8.77 -13.15
C GLU A 36 -8.24 9.74 -12.11
N GLY A 37 -7.39 10.43 -11.34
CA GLY A 37 -7.83 11.30 -10.25
C GLY A 37 -8.46 10.54 -9.08
N LYS A 38 -8.13 9.25 -8.92
CA LYS A 38 -8.57 8.40 -7.82
C LYS A 38 -7.58 8.44 -6.66
N LYS A 39 -7.99 7.91 -5.51
CA LYS A 39 -7.17 7.81 -4.30
C LYS A 39 -7.46 6.53 -3.53
N LEU A 40 -6.49 6.10 -2.74
CA LEU A 40 -6.67 5.06 -1.73
C LEU A 40 -7.27 5.68 -0.48
N VAL A 41 -8.45 5.21 -0.08
CA VAL A 41 -9.17 5.67 1.12
C VAL A 41 -9.16 4.57 2.17
N PRO A 42 -8.65 4.81 3.39
CA PRO A 42 -8.70 3.81 4.46
C PRO A 42 -10.13 3.38 4.74
N VAL A 43 -10.34 2.07 4.88
CA VAL A 43 -11.63 1.49 5.27
C VAL A 43 -11.58 1.13 6.74
N GLY A 44 -12.30 1.91 7.56
CA GLY A 44 -12.29 1.75 9.00
C GLY A 44 -10.96 2.19 9.62
N GLU A 45 -10.45 1.38 10.55
CA GLU A 45 -9.22 1.65 11.31
C GLU A 45 -8.31 0.43 11.30
N TYR A 46 -6.99 0.67 11.31
CA TYR A 46 -5.99 -0.34 11.60
C TYR A 46 -5.50 -0.15 13.04
N ILE A 47 -5.57 -1.21 13.84
CA ILE A 47 -5.10 -1.23 15.23
C ILE A 47 -4.16 -2.43 15.37
N PRO A 48 -2.84 -2.22 15.54
CA PRO A 48 -1.88 -3.30 15.76
C PRO A 48 -2.32 -4.22 16.91
N GLY A 49 -2.39 -5.53 16.66
CA GLY A 49 -2.78 -6.54 17.65
C GLY A 49 -4.29 -6.67 17.92
N VAL A 50 -5.13 -5.89 17.23
CA VAL A 50 -6.61 -6.03 17.28
C VAL A 50 -7.17 -6.26 15.88
N LYS A 51 -6.70 -5.48 14.90
CA LYS A 51 -7.01 -5.64 13.48
C LYS A 51 -5.71 -5.87 12.73
N GLU A 52 -5.54 -7.09 12.23
CA GLU A 52 -4.29 -7.55 11.61
C GLU A 52 -4.06 -7.00 10.19
N THR A 53 -5.02 -6.29 9.60
CA THR A 53 -4.94 -5.85 8.20
C THR A 53 -5.44 -4.43 8.04
N ALA A 54 -4.60 -3.59 7.45
CA ALA A 54 -5.00 -2.27 6.96
C ALA A 54 -5.70 -2.44 5.60
N VAL A 55 -6.92 -1.90 5.47
CA VAL A 55 -7.74 -2.05 4.27
C VAL A 55 -7.96 -0.67 3.65
N PHE A 56 -7.89 -0.61 2.32
CA PHE A 56 -8.13 0.61 1.55
C PHE A 56 -9.12 0.31 0.42
N ASN A 57 -10.02 1.26 0.17
CA ASN A 57 -10.86 1.32 -1.02
C ASN A 57 -10.20 2.21 -2.08
N ILE A 58 -10.49 2.00 -3.35
CA ILE A 58 -10.07 2.88 -4.45
C ILE A 58 -11.29 3.73 -4.85
N GLU A 59 -11.19 5.05 -4.70
CA GLU A 59 -12.26 6.02 -5.01
C GLU A 59 -11.82 7.03 -6.06
#